data_AF-A0A5J4N4R3-F1
#
_entry.id   AF-A0A5J4N4R3-F1
#
_cell.length_a   1.000
_cell.length_b   1.000
_cell.length_c   1.000
_cell.angle_alpha   90.00
_cell.angle_beta   90.00
_cell.angle_gamma   90.00
#
_symmetry.space_group_name_H-M   'P 1'
#
loop_
_entity.id
_entity.type
_entity.pdbx_description
1 polymer ?
#
loop_
_entity_poly.entity_id
_entity_poly.type
_entity_poly.pdbx_seq_one_letter_code
_entity_poly.pdbx_strand_id
1 'polypeptide(L)'
;MFPPRYTLINHIRPCFRGYSKKVKAAKGVAAVTKSKELPVETDTNKLVNFCCVNYKIGENPIPLRPDSEYPQWLWSLRTDRRPPPLNELDRNTYYFWRRVRRENVRHWKHLAAL
;
A
#
# COMPACT_ATOMS: atom_id res chain seq x y z
N MET A 1 -3.00 -27.27 -16.96
CA MET A 1 -3.24 -26.93 -18.38
C MET A 1 -3.43 -25.42 -18.47
N PHE A 2 -2.36 -24.67 -18.76
CA PHE A 2 -2.39 -23.21 -18.92
C PHE A 2 -2.35 -22.90 -20.43
N PRO A 3 -3.26 -22.07 -20.98
CA PRO A 3 -3.29 -21.85 -22.42
C PRO A 3 -2.06 -21.03 -22.87
N PRO A 4 -1.43 -21.38 -24.01
CA PRO A 4 -0.39 -20.58 -24.63
C PRO A 4 -1.06 -19.48 -25.45
N ARG A 5 -0.77 -18.21 -25.14
CA ARG A 5 -1.11 -17.08 -26.02
C ARG A 5 0.03 -16.07 -26.03
N TYR A 6 1.03 -16.38 -26.83
CA TYR A 6 1.89 -15.36 -27.44
C TYR A 6 1.03 -14.55 -28.42
N THR A 7 0.35 -13.52 -27.92
CA THR A 7 -0.23 -12.47 -28.75
C THR A 7 0.69 -11.26 -28.70
N LEU A 8 1.41 -11.06 -29.80
CA LEU A 8 1.87 -9.77 -30.34
C LEU A 8 1.79 -8.59 -29.37
N ILE A 9 2.92 -8.26 -28.73
CA ILE A 9 3.10 -7.01 -27.98
C ILE A 9 3.36 -5.91 -29.01
N ASN A 10 2.32 -5.51 -29.75
CA ASN A 10 2.36 -4.33 -30.58
C ASN A 10 1.24 -3.39 -30.14
N HIS A 11 1.67 -2.20 -29.69
CA HIS A 11 0.84 -1.05 -29.37
C HIS A 11 -0.19 -1.26 -28.25
N ILE A 12 0.28 -1.28 -27.00
CA ILE A 12 -0.51 -0.66 -25.92
C ILE A 12 -0.46 0.86 -26.16
N ARG A 13 -1.19 1.34 -27.17
CA ARG A 13 -1.71 2.71 -27.12
C ARG A 13 -2.48 2.78 -25.81
N PRO A 14 -2.20 3.73 -24.89
CA PRO A 14 -3.11 3.92 -23.78
C PRO A 14 -4.48 4.09 -24.42
N CYS A 15 -5.41 3.19 -24.12
CA CYS A 15 -6.80 3.41 -24.45
C CYS A 15 -7.12 4.74 -23.80
N PHE A 16 -7.14 5.81 -24.61
CA PHE A 16 -7.66 7.09 -24.23
C PHE A 16 -9.16 6.86 -24.18
N ARG A 17 -9.60 6.15 -23.13
CA ARG A 17 -10.98 6.11 -22.74
C ARG A 17 -11.33 7.58 -22.62
N GLY A 18 -12.22 8.05 -23.48
CA GLY A 18 -12.91 9.32 -23.33
C GLY A 18 -13.71 9.24 -22.03
N TYR A 19 -13.02 9.32 -20.90
CA TYR A 19 -13.65 9.50 -19.62
C TYR A 19 -14.34 10.85 -19.72
N SER A 20 -15.65 10.84 -19.50
CA SER A 20 -16.49 12.01 -19.22
C SER A 20 -15.67 13.18 -18.68
N LYS A 21 -15.86 14.38 -19.26
CA LYS A 21 -15.29 15.63 -18.72
C LYS A 21 -15.51 15.59 -17.21
N LYS A 22 -14.42 15.54 -16.43
CA LYS A 22 -14.54 15.69 -14.99
C LYS A 22 -15.18 17.05 -14.76
N VAL A 23 -16.45 17.03 -14.34
CA VAL A 23 -17.11 18.22 -13.81
C VAL A 23 -16.18 18.69 -12.70
N LYS A 24 -15.62 19.89 -12.86
CA LYS A 24 -14.82 20.52 -11.80
C LYS A 24 -15.79 20.63 -10.64
N ALA A 25 -15.68 19.73 -9.67
CA ALA A 25 -16.48 19.78 -8.47
C ALA A 25 -16.31 21.20 -7.94
N ALA A 26 -17.44 21.92 -7.87
CA ALA A 26 -17.50 23.19 -7.21
C ALA A 26 -16.81 23.03 -5.86
N LYS A 27 -16.00 24.03 -5.50
CA LYS A 27 -15.16 24.08 -4.31
C LYS A 27 -16.06 24.16 -3.07
N GLY A 28 -16.83 23.11 -2.83
CA GLY A 28 -17.54 22.85 -1.60
C GLY A 28 -16.46 22.58 -0.58
N VAL A 29 -16.42 23.44 0.43
CA VAL A 29 -15.58 23.34 1.60
C VAL A 29 -15.71 21.91 2.12
N ALA A 30 -14.77 21.05 1.75
CA ALA A 30 -14.55 19.81 2.45
C ALA A 30 -14.23 20.27 3.85
N ALA A 31 -15.22 20.15 4.75
CA ALA A 31 -15.03 20.39 6.16
C ALA A 31 -13.76 19.62 6.52
N VAL A 32 -12.69 20.35 6.77
CA VAL A 32 -11.44 19.80 7.24
C VAL A 32 -11.76 19.35 8.65
N THR A 33 -12.31 18.15 8.75
CA THR A 33 -12.43 17.42 10.00
C THR A 33 -11.02 17.35 10.54
N LYS A 34 -10.74 18.19 11.54
CA LYS A 34 -9.44 18.23 12.20
C LYS A 34 -9.14 16.81 12.66
N SER A 35 -8.05 16.24 12.16
CA SER A 35 -7.61 14.91 12.58
C SER A 35 -7.43 14.94 14.09
N LYS A 36 -8.03 13.98 14.80
CA LYS A 36 -7.92 13.90 16.25
C LYS A 36 -6.52 13.45 16.61
N GLU A 37 -5.70 14.35 17.13
CA GLU A 37 -4.39 14.02 17.69
C GLU A 37 -4.62 13.37 19.05
N LEU A 38 -4.34 12.07 19.15
CA LEU A 38 -4.35 11.35 20.42
C LEU A 38 -2.96 11.47 21.04
N PRO A 39 -2.84 11.78 22.35
CA PRO A 39 -1.56 11.80 23.02
C PRO A 39 -0.92 10.41 22.94
N VAL A 40 0.36 10.37 22.57
CA VAL A 40 1.14 9.12 22.51
C VAL A 40 1.71 8.85 23.90
N GLU A 41 1.52 7.62 24.39
CA GLU A 41 2.11 7.15 25.64
C GLU A 41 3.65 7.20 25.56
N THR A 42 4.31 7.74 26.60
CA THR A 42 5.77 7.92 26.65
C THR A 42 6.49 6.91 27.54
N ASP A 43 5.73 6.13 28.33
CA ASP A 43 6.26 5.14 29.26
C ASP A 43 6.82 3.90 28.53
N THR A 44 8.13 3.67 28.65
CA THR A 44 8.82 2.53 28.01
C THR A 44 8.28 1.16 28.45
N ASN A 45 8.05 0.98 29.75
CA ASN A 45 7.51 -0.28 30.28
C ASN A 45 6.11 -0.62 29.73
N LYS A 46 5.30 0.39 29.43
CA LYS A 46 3.98 0.18 28.83
C LYS A 46 4.10 -0.18 27.35
N LEU A 47 4.99 0.51 26.62
CA LEU A 47 5.20 0.28 25.17
C LEU A 47 5.76 -1.11 24.85
N VAL A 48 6.59 -1.67 25.73
CA VAL A 48 7.18 -3.01 25.52
C VAL A 48 6.17 -4.13 25.81
N ASN A 49 5.29 -3.94 26.80
CA ASN A 49 4.39 -5.00 27.26
C ASN A 49 2.99 -4.91 26.65
N PHE A 50 2.57 -3.75 26.14
CA PHE A 50 1.21 -3.51 25.69
C PHE A 50 1.16 -2.85 24.30
N CYS A 51 0.12 -3.20 23.55
CA CYS A 51 -0.24 -2.61 22.28
C CYS A 51 -1.14 -1.37 22.50
N CYS A 52 -0.56 -0.18 22.35
CA CYS A 52 -1.23 1.12 22.55
C CYS A 52 -2.02 1.62 21.32
N VAL A 53 -2.70 0.73 20.59
CA VAL A 53 -3.44 1.07 19.35
C VAL A 53 -4.94 1.33 19.61
N ASN A 54 -5.41 1.12 20.85
CA ASN A 54 -6.83 1.24 21.15
C ASN A 54 -7.31 2.70 21.09
N TYR A 55 -8.31 2.95 20.25
CA TYR A 55 -8.91 4.27 20.03
C TYR A 55 -10.17 4.52 20.88
N LYS A 56 -10.67 3.48 21.58
CA LYS A 56 -11.85 3.59 22.43
C LYS A 56 -11.48 4.15 23.80
N ILE A 57 -12.26 5.12 24.26
CA ILE A 57 -12.04 5.77 25.56
C ILE A 57 -12.49 4.82 26.68
N GLY A 58 -11.60 4.52 27.63
CA GLY A 58 -11.90 3.72 28.82
C GLY A 58 -11.57 2.22 28.71
N GLU A 59 -11.04 1.76 27.59
CA GLU A 59 -10.53 0.38 27.48
C GLU A 59 -9.03 0.34 27.83
N ASN A 60 -8.63 -0.72 28.54
CA ASN A 60 -7.22 -0.96 28.88
C ASN A 60 -6.40 -1.31 27.62
N PRO A 61 -5.09 -1.00 27.61
CA PRO A 61 -4.21 -1.38 26.51
C PRO A 61 -4.06 -2.90 26.44
N ILE A 62 -3.99 -3.44 25.22
CA ILE A 62 -4.00 -4.89 24.98
C ILE A 62 -2.60 -5.45 25.28
N PRO A 63 -2.44 -6.43 26.18
CA PRO A 63 -1.13 -7.01 26.47
C PRO A 63 -0.58 -7.78 25.26
N LEU A 64 0.72 -7.67 25.01
CA LEU A 64 1.42 -8.46 24.01
C LEU A 64 1.58 -9.91 24.51
N ARG A 65 1.37 -10.85 23.59
CA ARG A 65 1.48 -12.28 23.83
C ARG A 65 2.90 -12.76 23.50
N PRO A 66 3.32 -13.95 23.98
CA PRO A 66 4.57 -14.54 23.55
C PRO A 66 4.55 -14.91 22.05
N ASP A 67 5.73 -14.93 21.43
CA ASP A 67 5.90 -15.15 19.98
C ASP A 67 5.22 -16.43 19.45
N SER A 68 5.09 -17.46 20.30
CA SER A 68 4.46 -18.74 19.98
C SER A 68 2.96 -18.66 19.67
N GLU A 69 2.26 -17.64 20.18
CA GLU A 69 0.84 -17.45 19.91
C GLU A 69 0.58 -16.84 18.53
N TYR A 70 1.59 -16.17 17.96
CA TYR A 70 1.46 -15.54 16.66
C TYR A 70 1.73 -16.54 15.53
N PRO A 71 1.02 -16.43 14.40
CA PRO A 71 1.20 -17.35 13.29
C PRO A 71 2.58 -17.15 12.63
N GLN A 72 3.19 -18.24 12.16
CA GLN A 72 4.55 -18.26 11.62
C GLN A 72 4.79 -17.33 10.43
N TRP A 73 3.75 -17.06 9.63
CA TRP A 73 3.88 -16.15 8.49
C TRP A 73 4.19 -14.70 8.89
N LEU A 74 3.89 -14.29 10.13
CA LEU A 74 4.18 -12.95 10.63
C LEU A 74 5.68 -12.67 10.58
N TRP A 75 6.49 -13.63 11.03
CA TRP A 75 7.95 -13.56 11.05
C TRP A 75 8.59 -13.77 9.67
N SER A 76 7.80 -14.23 8.69
CA SER A 76 8.24 -14.37 7.30
C SER A 76 8.00 -13.10 6.47
N LEU A 77 7.35 -12.09 7.04
CA LEU A 77 7.11 -10.83 6.35
C LEU A 77 8.40 -10.02 6.20
N ARG A 78 8.50 -9.34 5.06
CA ARG A 78 9.62 -8.43 4.79
C ARG A 78 9.41 -7.10 5.50
N THR A 79 10.38 -6.71 6.31
CA THR A 79 10.40 -5.45 7.06
C THR A 79 11.24 -4.35 6.40
N ASP A 80 11.82 -4.64 5.22
CA ASP A 80 12.61 -3.67 4.46
C ASP A 80 11.77 -2.45 4.06
N ARG A 81 12.29 -1.24 4.35
CA ARG A 81 11.66 0.01 3.89
C ARG A 81 11.55 0.06 2.37
N ARG A 82 12.57 -0.42 1.66
CA ARG A 82 12.61 -0.37 0.20
C ARG A 82 12.06 -1.68 -0.36
N PRO A 83 11.09 -1.63 -1.28
CA PRO A 83 10.67 -2.83 -1.96
C PRO A 83 11.79 -3.36 -2.87
N PRO A 84 11.81 -4.67 -3.17
CA PRO A 84 12.84 -5.26 -4.00
C PRO A 84 12.88 -4.60 -5.38
N PRO A 85 14.07 -4.47 -5.99
CA PRO A 85 14.21 -4.06 -7.37
C PRO A 85 13.52 -5.07 -8.31
N LEU A 86 13.15 -4.60 -9.49
CA LEU A 86 12.40 -5.42 -10.45
C LEU A 86 13.20 -6.64 -10.95
N ASN A 87 14.53 -6.54 -10.97
CA ASN A 87 15.43 -7.58 -11.46
C ASN A 87 15.49 -8.82 -10.54
N GLU A 88 15.26 -8.63 -9.24
CA GLU A 88 15.27 -9.71 -8.25
C GLU A 88 13.93 -10.44 -8.15
N LEU A 89 12.86 -9.85 -8.70
CA LEU A 89 11.52 -10.42 -8.64
C LEU A 89 11.32 -11.47 -9.72
N ASP A 90 10.75 -12.60 -9.33
CA ASP A 90 10.35 -13.65 -10.27
C ASP A 90 9.22 -13.18 -11.21
N ARG A 91 9.42 -13.40 -12.52
CA ARG A 91 8.50 -12.98 -13.58
C ARG A 91 7.20 -13.80 -13.59
N ASN A 92 7.21 -14.99 -12.99
CA ASN A 92 6.02 -15.84 -12.92
C ASN A 92 5.08 -15.44 -11.78
N THR A 93 5.50 -14.53 -10.90
CA THR A 93 4.71 -14.09 -9.76
C THR A 93 3.83 -12.88 -10.11
N TYR A 94 2.58 -12.86 -9.64
CA TYR A 94 1.65 -11.74 -9.85
C TYR A 94 2.21 -10.39 -9.37
N TYR A 95 2.98 -10.40 -8.28
CA TYR A 95 3.62 -9.22 -7.70
C TYR A 95 4.55 -8.50 -8.70
N PHE A 96 5.31 -9.25 -9.51
CA PHE A 96 6.19 -8.69 -10.55
C PHE A 96 5.40 -7.83 -11.54
N TRP A 97 4.32 -8.38 -12.11
CA TRP A 97 3.50 -7.65 -13.08
C TRP A 97 2.75 -6.46 -12.48
N ARG A 98 2.41 -6.51 -11.18
CA ARG A 98 1.90 -5.34 -10.45
C ARG A 98 2.96 -4.23 -10.35
N ARG A 99 4.22 -4.59 -10.12
CA ARG A 99 5.35 -3.65 -10.09
C ARG A 99 5.59 -3.02 -11.46
N VAL A 100 5.70 -3.82 -12.53
CA VAL A 100 5.89 -3.32 -13.91
C VAL A 100 4.84 -2.27 -14.27
N ARG A 101 3.56 -2.56 -14.04
CA ARG A 101 2.46 -1.63 -14.32
C ARG A 101 2.62 -0.29 -13.59
N ARG A 102 3.04 -0.31 -12.32
CA ARG A 102 3.26 0.92 -11.55
C ARG A 102 4.43 1.73 -12.08
N GLU A 103 5.55 1.09 -12.44
CA GLU A 103 6.70 1.81 -13.01
C GLU A 103 6.36 2.40 -14.39
N ASN A 104 5.61 1.68 -15.23
CA ASN A 104 5.13 2.21 -16.51
C ASN A 104 4.25 3.47 -16.31
N VAL A 105 3.31 3.44 -15.35
CA VAL A 105 2.49 4.62 -15.03
C VAL A 105 3.35 5.81 -14.58
N ARG A 106 4.39 5.57 -13.78
CA ARG A 106 5.32 6.63 -13.34
C ARG A 106 6.12 7.19 -14.52
N HIS A 107 6.62 6.33 -15.38
CA HIS A 107 7.36 6.71 -16.58
C HIS A 107 6.50 7.62 -17.49
N TRP A 108 5.28 7.20 -17.81
CA TRP A 108 4.37 8.00 -18.63
C TRP A 108 3.98 9.33 -17.98
N LYS A 109 3.81 9.36 -16.65
CA LYS A 109 3.57 10.61 -15.91
C LYS A 109 4.77 11.55 -15.98
N HIS A 110 5.98 11.02 -15.88
CA HIS A 110 7.20 11.80 -15.98
C HIS A 110 7.39 12.38 -17.39
N LEU A 111 7.20 11.54 -18.42
CA LEU A 111 7.26 11.99 -19.82
C LEU A 111 6.20 13.05 -20.16
N ALA A 112 5.00 12.95 -19.59
CA ALA A 112 3.94 13.93 -19.81
C ALA A 112 4.16 15.26 -19.04
N ALA A 113 5.12 15.30 -18.12
CA ALA A 113 5.46 16.49 -17.34
C ALA A 113 6.67 17.26 -17.91
N LEU A 114 7.38 16.68 -18.88
CA LEU A 114 8.39 17.35 -19.71
C LEU A 114 7.69 18.13 -20.82
#